data_AF-A0A8D8NEC7-F1
#
_entry.id   AF-A0A8D8NEC7-F1
#
_cell.length_a   1.000
_cell.length_b   1.000
_cell.length_c   1.000
_cell.angle_alpha   90.00
_cell.angle_beta   90.00
_cell.angle_gamma   90.00
#
_symmetry.space_group_name_H-M   'P 1'
#
loop_
_entity.id
_entity.type
_entity.pdbx_description
1 polymer ?
#
loop_
_entity_poly.entity_id
_entity_poly.type
_entity_poly.pdbx_seq_one_letter_code
_entity_poly.pdbx_strand_id
1 'polypeptide(L)'
;MSYQMPQNRTMSHNPYNPSPDMPMPSAKEQTLMWQQNSYIGDSGIHSGAVTQVPSLSGKGDDDMEDDPLMFDMDQGFSQNFTQDQVDDMNQQLSTTRSQRVRAAMFPETLEEGIEIPSTQFDPQQPTAVQRLSEPSQMLKHAVVNLINYQDDADLATRAIPELIKLLNDEDQVVVSQAAMMVHQLSKKEASRHAIMNSPQMVAALVRALSQSNDLETTKGAVGTLHNLSHHRQGLLAIF
;
A
#
# COMPACT_ATOMS: atom_id res chain seq x y z
N MET A 1 -2.09 -71.74 3.97
CA MET A 1 -2.73 -70.61 4.69
C MET A 1 -3.15 -69.59 3.66
N SER A 2 -4.44 -69.57 3.36
CA SER A 2 -5.09 -68.73 2.35
C SER A 2 -5.40 -67.36 2.93
N TYR A 3 -4.77 -66.32 2.41
CA TYR A 3 -5.18 -64.93 2.65
C TYR A 3 -5.78 -64.37 1.36
N GLN A 4 -7.11 -64.25 1.36
CA GLN A 4 -7.90 -63.52 0.38
C GLN A 4 -7.69 -62.01 0.60
N MET A 5 -7.16 -61.33 -0.41
CA MET A 5 -7.18 -59.87 -0.53
C MET A 5 -8.59 -59.43 -0.95
N PRO A 6 -9.24 -58.46 -0.28
CA PRO A 6 -10.53 -57.96 -0.72
C PRO A 6 -10.40 -57.01 -1.92
N GLN A 7 -11.34 -57.18 -2.84
CA GLN A 7 -11.51 -56.46 -4.10
C GLN A 7 -11.60 -54.94 -3.93
N ASN A 8 -10.92 -54.26 -4.85
CA ASN A 8 -10.98 -52.83 -5.10
C ASN A 8 -12.41 -52.45 -5.57
N ARG A 9 -13.21 -51.81 -4.71
CA ARG A 9 -14.47 -51.17 -5.11
C ARG A 9 -14.16 -49.79 -5.67
N THR A 10 -14.31 -49.66 -6.98
CA THR A 10 -14.48 -48.37 -7.68
C THR A 10 -15.75 -47.67 -7.19
N MET A 11 -15.59 -46.55 -6.49
CA MET A 11 -16.64 -45.54 -6.30
C MET A 11 -16.13 -44.26 -6.96
N SER A 12 -16.52 -44.08 -8.22
CA SER A 12 -16.45 -42.81 -8.95
C SER A 12 -17.49 -41.87 -8.35
N HIS A 13 -17.09 -40.74 -7.77
CA HIS A 13 -17.89 -39.52 -7.66
C HIS A 13 -16.93 -38.32 -7.52
N ASN A 14 -16.62 -37.68 -8.65
CA ASN A 14 -15.89 -36.42 -8.70
C ASN A 14 -16.81 -35.39 -9.36
N PRO A 15 -17.47 -34.48 -8.61
CA PRO A 15 -18.45 -33.58 -9.21
C PRO A 15 -17.82 -32.23 -9.55
N TYR A 16 -16.70 -32.17 -10.27
CA TYR A 16 -16.23 -30.93 -10.88
C TYR A 16 -15.41 -31.26 -12.12
N ASN A 17 -16.12 -31.42 -13.24
CA ASN A 17 -15.54 -31.36 -14.57
C ASN A 17 -15.73 -29.91 -15.06
N PRO A 18 -14.68 -29.07 -15.16
CA PRO A 18 -14.84 -27.79 -15.81
C PRO A 18 -14.87 -28.03 -17.32
N SER A 19 -15.99 -27.70 -17.95
CA SER A 19 -16.09 -27.64 -19.41
C SER A 19 -15.02 -26.68 -19.97
N PRO A 20 -14.32 -27.03 -21.05
CA PRO A 20 -13.37 -26.13 -21.69
C PRO A 20 -14.12 -25.27 -22.71
N ASP A 21 -14.39 -24.00 -22.36
CA ASP A 21 -14.55 -22.86 -23.28
C ASP A 21 -15.33 -21.73 -22.60
N MET A 22 -14.71 -21.05 -21.64
CA MET A 22 -15.03 -19.65 -21.41
C MET A 22 -13.74 -18.82 -21.52
N PRO A 23 -13.72 -17.75 -22.34
CA PRO A 23 -12.57 -16.89 -22.45
C PRO A 23 -12.31 -16.24 -21.08
N MET A 24 -11.14 -16.51 -20.52
CA MET A 24 -10.68 -15.85 -19.30
C MET A 24 -10.55 -14.35 -19.59
N PRO A 25 -11.22 -13.47 -18.83
CA PRO A 25 -11.15 -12.04 -19.07
C PRO A 25 -9.71 -11.55 -18.87
N SER A 26 -9.29 -10.63 -19.75
CA SER A 26 -7.97 -9.99 -19.65
C SER A 26 -7.78 -9.37 -18.27
N ALA A 27 -6.54 -9.33 -17.75
CA ALA A 27 -6.23 -8.69 -16.47
C ALA A 27 -6.78 -7.25 -16.39
N LYS A 28 -6.82 -6.54 -17.52
CA LYS A 28 -7.39 -5.19 -17.62
C LYS A 28 -8.91 -5.18 -17.47
N GLU A 29 -9.57 -6.21 -17.99
CA GLU A 29 -11.01 -6.40 -17.95
C GLU A 29 -11.47 -6.87 -16.56
N GLN A 30 -10.66 -7.70 -15.88
CA GLN A 30 -10.85 -8.04 -14.47
C GLN A 30 -10.76 -6.80 -13.58
N THR A 31 -9.76 -5.94 -13.77
CA THR A 31 -9.65 -4.69 -13.01
C THR A 31 -10.84 -3.75 -13.24
N LEU A 32 -11.35 -3.67 -14.48
CA LEU A 32 -12.57 -2.91 -14.81
C LEU A 32 -13.82 -3.50 -14.14
N MET A 33 -13.95 -4.82 -14.08
CA MET A 33 -15.04 -5.48 -13.36
C MET A 33 -14.99 -5.21 -11.85
N TRP A 34 -13.81 -5.22 -11.22
CA TRP A 34 -13.66 -4.83 -9.81
C TRP A 34 -14.03 -3.35 -9.56
N GLN A 35 -13.72 -2.47 -10.52
CA GLN A 35 -14.10 -1.06 -10.44
C GLN A 35 -15.62 -0.86 -10.59
N GLN A 36 -16.26 -1.62 -11.49
CA GLN A 36 -17.71 -1.55 -11.75
C GLN A 36 -18.54 -2.21 -10.64
N ASN A 37 -18.11 -3.36 -10.12
CA ASN A 37 -18.81 -4.05 -9.02
C ASN A 37 -18.71 -3.33 -7.68
N SER A 38 -17.71 -2.44 -7.50
CA SER A 38 -17.59 -1.63 -6.28
C SER A 38 -18.71 -0.58 -6.14
N TYR A 39 -19.47 -0.29 -7.21
CA TYR A 39 -20.51 0.74 -7.21
C TYR A 39 -21.95 0.22 -7.43
N ILE A 40 -22.14 -1.04 -7.84
CA ILE A 40 -23.48 -1.61 -8.15
C ILE A 40 -23.81 -2.85 -7.30
N GLY A 41 -22.83 -3.42 -6.59
CA GLY A 41 -23.05 -4.52 -5.67
C GLY A 41 -23.38 -4.02 -4.27
N ASP A 42 -24.65 -4.16 -3.88
CA ASP A 42 -25.16 -4.17 -2.51
C ASP A 42 -24.12 -4.71 -1.52
N SER A 43 -23.35 -3.79 -0.94
CA SER A 43 -22.50 -4.10 0.19
C SER A 43 -23.46 -4.40 1.32
N GLY A 44 -23.58 -5.67 1.70
CA GLY A 44 -24.37 -6.20 2.82
C GLY A 44 -23.97 -5.66 4.20
N ILE A 45 -23.51 -4.42 4.26
CA ILE A 45 -23.37 -3.59 5.43
C ILE A 45 -24.69 -2.86 5.55
N HIS A 46 -25.60 -3.42 6.36
CA HIS A 46 -26.79 -2.71 6.84
C HIS A 46 -26.33 -1.47 7.61
N SER A 47 -26.08 -0.36 6.91
CA SER A 47 -25.74 0.95 7.48
C SER A 47 -27.00 1.68 7.98
N GLY A 48 -27.95 0.92 8.53
CA GLY A 48 -29.15 1.43 9.19
C GLY A 48 -28.97 1.68 10.69
N ALA A 49 -27.76 1.46 11.24
CA ALA A 49 -27.43 1.91 12.58
C ALA A 49 -27.13 3.42 12.52
N VAL A 50 -28.19 4.22 12.72
CA VAL A 50 -28.09 5.63 13.11
C VAL A 50 -26.97 5.76 14.14
N THR A 51 -25.94 6.54 13.85
CA THR A 51 -24.97 6.99 14.86
C THR A 51 -25.69 7.97 15.79
N GLN A 52 -26.54 7.48 16.69
CA GLN A 52 -26.93 8.23 17.86
C GLN A 52 -25.74 8.23 18.81
N VAL A 53 -25.15 9.42 18.95
CA VAL A 53 -24.23 9.73 20.05
C VAL A 53 -24.95 9.44 21.38
N PRO A 54 -24.33 8.73 22.35
CA PRO A 54 -24.97 8.50 23.64
C PRO A 54 -24.89 9.78 24.46
N SER A 55 -26.01 10.50 24.57
CA SER A 55 -26.17 11.54 25.58
C SER A 55 -26.22 10.87 26.96
N LEU A 56 -25.37 11.35 27.88
CA LEU A 56 -25.34 10.99 29.29
C LEU A 56 -26.74 11.17 29.91
N SER A 57 -27.51 10.08 30.04
CA SER A 57 -28.69 10.05 30.89
C SER A 57 -28.26 9.65 32.29
N GLY A 58 -28.32 10.63 33.21
CA GLY A 58 -28.08 10.46 34.64
C GLY A 58 -29.18 9.59 35.24
N LYS A 59 -28.74 8.46 35.78
CA LYS A 59 -29.53 7.47 36.54
C LYS A 59 -30.25 8.13 37.73
N GLY A 60 -31.57 7.96 37.79
CA GLY A 60 -32.45 8.40 38.87
C GLY A 60 -33.87 7.89 38.68
N ASP A 61 -34.06 6.59 38.89
CA ASP A 61 -35.34 5.95 39.28
C ASP A 61 -35.91 6.70 40.52
N ASP A 62 -37.20 6.90 40.78
CA ASP A 62 -38.48 6.47 40.23
C ASP A 62 -39.54 7.46 40.79
N ASP A 63 -40.77 7.41 40.24
CA ASP A 63 -42.00 8.07 40.69
C ASP A 63 -42.26 9.52 40.21
N MET A 64 -42.98 9.67 39.10
CA MET A 64 -44.38 10.17 39.08
C MET A 64 -44.82 10.59 37.67
N GLU A 65 -45.92 9.96 37.25
CA GLU A 65 -47.04 10.50 36.46
C GLU A 65 -46.85 10.85 34.97
N ASP A 66 -47.82 10.36 34.19
CA ASP A 66 -48.08 10.63 32.78
C ASP A 66 -48.01 12.13 32.46
N ASP A 67 -46.94 12.56 31.79
CA ASP A 67 -46.97 13.74 30.94
C ASP A 67 -46.25 13.41 29.63
N PRO A 68 -46.93 13.38 28.48
CA PRO A 68 -46.26 13.28 27.19
C PRO A 68 -45.54 14.61 26.97
N LEU A 69 -44.30 14.70 27.45
CA LEU A 69 -43.36 15.77 27.16
C LEU A 69 -43.08 15.74 25.65
N MET A 70 -44.01 16.31 24.86
CA MET A 70 -43.73 16.86 23.55
C MET A 70 -42.59 17.84 23.75
N PHE A 71 -41.38 17.38 23.42
CA PHE A 71 -40.25 18.27 23.26
C PHE A 71 -40.63 19.28 22.17
N ASP A 72 -40.96 20.49 22.61
CA ASP A 72 -41.19 21.68 21.81
C ASP A 72 -39.90 22.03 21.07
N MET A 73 -39.67 21.30 19.98
CA MET A 73 -38.62 21.54 19.00
C MET A 73 -39.09 22.58 17.97
N ASP A 74 -39.90 23.58 18.35
CA ASP A 74 -40.42 24.60 17.44
C ASP A 74 -39.77 25.99 17.63
N GLN A 75 -38.83 26.16 18.57
CA GLN A 75 -38.12 27.43 18.71
C GLN A 75 -36.74 27.41 18.03
N GLY A 76 -36.74 27.72 16.72
CA GLY A 76 -35.70 28.60 16.16
C GLY A 76 -34.81 28.10 15.02
N PHE A 77 -35.06 26.92 14.44
CA PHE A 77 -34.31 26.44 13.26
C PHE A 77 -35.25 26.06 12.10
N SER A 78 -35.99 27.04 11.59
CA SER A 78 -36.79 26.90 10.36
C SER A 78 -35.89 26.97 9.11
N GLN A 79 -35.05 25.97 8.89
CA GLN A 79 -34.67 25.57 7.54
C GLN A 79 -35.17 24.14 7.33
N ASN A 80 -36.41 24.04 6.83
CA ASN A 80 -36.97 22.78 6.35
C ASN A 80 -36.23 22.40 5.06
N PHE A 81 -35.05 21.79 5.20
CA PHE A 81 -34.35 21.18 4.07
C PHE A 81 -35.28 20.16 3.42
N THR A 82 -35.43 20.23 2.10
CA THR A 82 -36.15 19.18 1.37
C THR A 82 -35.34 17.89 1.41
N GLN A 83 -36.00 16.73 1.31
CA GLN A 83 -35.30 15.44 1.26
C GLN A 83 -34.22 15.43 0.16
N ASP A 84 -34.54 15.98 -1.01
CA ASP A 84 -33.60 16.11 -2.13
C ASP A 84 -32.37 16.97 -1.78
N GLN A 85 -32.53 18.04 -1.00
CA GLN A 85 -31.40 18.89 -0.57
C GLN A 85 -30.48 18.16 0.42
N VAL A 86 -31.05 17.33 1.31
CA VAL A 86 -30.26 16.50 2.23
C VAL A 86 -29.47 15.45 1.46
N ASP A 87 -30.10 14.83 0.45
CA ASP A 87 -29.47 13.82 -0.38
C ASP A 87 -28.32 14.39 -1.24
N ASP A 88 -28.50 15.58 -1.83
CA ASP A 88 -27.45 16.29 -2.56
C ASP A 88 -26.27 16.68 -1.66
N MET A 89 -26.55 17.18 -0.46
CA MET A 89 -25.50 17.53 0.52
C MET A 89 -24.73 16.29 0.97
N ASN A 90 -25.40 15.17 1.17
CA ASN A 90 -24.76 13.91 1.54
C ASN A 90 -23.87 13.35 0.41
N GLN A 91 -24.29 13.51 -0.85
CA GLN A 91 -23.47 13.16 -2.01
C GLN A 91 -22.18 13.99 -2.08
N GLN A 92 -22.26 15.30 -1.85
CA GLN A 92 -21.08 16.18 -1.83
C GLN A 92 -20.11 15.82 -0.69
N LEU A 93 -20.63 15.54 0.51
CA LEU A 93 -19.83 15.11 1.65
C LEU A 93 -19.15 13.76 1.41
N SER A 94 -19.88 12.80 0.83
CA SER A 94 -19.36 11.48 0.47
C SER A 94 -18.24 11.60 -0.57
N THR A 95 -18.44 12.45 -1.59
CA THR A 95 -17.43 12.74 -2.62
C THR A 95 -16.18 13.35 -1.99
N THR A 96 -16.32 14.40 -1.19
CA THR A 96 -15.20 15.07 -0.50
C THR A 96 -14.46 14.11 0.42
N ARG A 97 -15.18 13.29 1.19
CA ARG A 97 -14.59 12.26 2.07
C ARG A 97 -13.77 11.26 1.25
N SER A 98 -14.32 10.74 0.16
CA SER A 98 -13.63 9.77 -0.69
C SER A 98 -12.35 10.34 -1.31
N GLN A 99 -12.37 11.59 -1.77
CA GLN A 99 -11.20 12.30 -2.30
C GLN A 99 -10.13 12.49 -1.22
N ARG A 100 -10.52 12.86 0.00
CA ARG A 100 -9.57 13.02 1.13
C ARG A 100 -8.89 11.71 1.50
N VAL A 101 -9.66 10.62 1.58
CA VAL A 101 -9.10 9.29 1.84
C VAL A 101 -8.17 8.88 0.70
N ARG A 102 -8.58 9.09 -0.56
CA ARG A 102 -7.75 8.80 -1.72
C ARG A 102 -6.44 9.61 -1.71
N ALA A 103 -6.50 10.91 -1.42
CA ALA A 103 -5.32 11.77 -1.30
C ALA A 103 -4.32 11.29 -0.24
N ALA A 104 -4.84 10.84 0.89
CA ALA A 104 -4.02 10.36 2.00
C ALA A 104 -3.37 9.01 1.72
N MET A 105 -4.09 8.09 1.07
CA MET A 105 -3.68 6.68 0.93
C MET A 105 -2.98 6.41 -0.41
N PHE A 106 -3.48 7.02 -1.49
CA PHE A 106 -3.07 6.80 -2.88
C PHE A 106 -2.99 8.15 -3.63
N PRO A 107 -2.11 9.07 -3.21
CA PRO A 107 -2.00 10.39 -3.83
C PRO A 107 -1.76 10.32 -5.35
N GLU A 108 -1.12 9.26 -5.84
CA GLU A 108 -0.88 9.02 -7.28
C GLU A 108 -2.15 8.77 -8.11
N THR A 109 -3.29 8.52 -7.47
CA THR A 109 -4.58 8.27 -8.14
C THR A 109 -5.42 9.53 -8.31
N LEU A 110 -4.90 10.67 -7.87
CA LEU A 110 -5.53 11.97 -8.04
C LEU A 110 -4.94 12.69 -9.25
N GLU A 111 -5.78 13.46 -9.92
CA GLU A 111 -5.36 14.38 -10.95
C GLU A 111 -4.60 15.56 -10.30
N GLU A 112 -3.51 15.99 -10.92
CA GLU A 112 -2.72 17.12 -10.43
C GLU A 112 -3.60 18.39 -10.42
N GLY A 113 -3.63 19.09 -9.28
CA GLY A 113 -4.35 20.36 -9.14
C GLY A 113 -5.78 20.26 -8.59
N ILE A 114 -6.25 19.08 -8.17
CA ILE A 114 -7.52 18.97 -7.44
C ILE A 114 -7.37 19.60 -6.05
N GLU A 115 -8.08 20.70 -5.79
CA GLU A 115 -8.25 21.24 -4.45
C GLU A 115 -9.28 20.41 -3.69
N ILE A 116 -8.84 19.79 -2.59
CA ILE A 116 -9.71 18.98 -1.74
C ILE A 116 -10.09 19.79 -0.50
N PRO A 117 -11.37 20.15 -0.31
CA PRO A 117 -11.81 20.92 0.83
C PRO A 117 -11.43 20.25 2.16
N SER A 118 -10.87 21.03 3.09
CA SER A 118 -10.58 20.54 4.44
C SER A 118 -11.87 20.44 5.23
N THR A 119 -12.10 19.28 5.87
CA THR A 119 -13.17 19.13 6.88
C THR A 119 -12.61 19.19 8.30
N GLN A 120 -11.38 19.68 8.47
CA GLN A 120 -10.73 19.76 9.77
C GLN A 120 -11.36 20.92 10.56
N PHE A 121 -11.97 20.60 11.70
CA PHE A 121 -12.62 21.58 12.57
C PHE A 121 -11.60 22.33 13.44
N ASP A 122 -10.68 21.59 14.05
CA ASP A 122 -9.59 22.13 14.87
C ASP A 122 -8.24 21.90 14.16
N PRO A 123 -7.53 22.96 13.74
CA PRO A 123 -6.21 22.86 13.12
C PRO A 123 -5.17 22.14 13.98
N GLN A 124 -5.32 22.15 15.31
CA GLN A 124 -4.37 21.52 16.23
C GLN A 124 -4.58 20.00 16.34
N GLN A 125 -5.72 19.48 15.89
CA GLN A 125 -6.04 18.06 15.99
C GLN A 125 -6.10 17.38 14.62
N PRO A 126 -5.16 16.45 14.32
CA PRO A 126 -5.19 15.73 13.07
C PRO A 126 -6.40 14.79 13.04
N THR A 127 -7.09 14.82 11.90
CA THR A 127 -8.19 13.89 11.58
C THR A 127 -7.69 12.45 11.48
N ALA A 128 -8.59 11.47 11.61
CA ALA A 128 -8.24 10.06 11.45
C ALA A 128 -7.56 9.77 10.10
N VAL A 129 -8.00 10.42 9.02
CA VAL A 129 -7.41 10.29 7.67
C VAL A 129 -5.96 10.80 7.65
N GLN A 130 -5.68 11.94 8.30
CA GLN A 130 -4.31 12.46 8.41
C GLN A 130 -3.42 11.56 9.27
N ARG A 131 -3.95 10.95 10.34
CA ARG A 131 -3.16 10.02 11.17
C ARG A 131 -2.86 8.70 10.47
N LEU A 132 -3.75 8.25 9.58
CA LEU A 132 -3.62 6.98 8.88
C LEU A 132 -2.88 7.07 7.54
N SER A 133 -2.62 8.27 7.01
CA SER A 133 -1.99 8.46 5.70
C SER A 133 -0.62 7.78 5.62
N GLU A 134 0.31 8.15 6.51
CA GLU A 134 1.67 7.61 6.56
C GLU A 134 1.72 6.10 6.78
N PRO A 135 1.10 5.50 7.82
CA PRO A 135 1.16 4.05 8.04
C PRO A 135 0.51 3.26 6.90
N SER A 136 -0.49 3.81 6.22
CA SER A 136 -1.12 3.14 5.09
C SER A 136 -0.28 3.21 3.82
N GLN A 137 0.39 4.33 3.57
CA GLN A 137 1.39 4.42 2.51
C GLN A 137 2.55 3.46 2.78
N MET A 138 3.05 3.39 4.02
CA MET A 138 4.09 2.42 4.40
C MET A 138 3.64 0.98 4.12
N LEU A 139 2.39 0.63 4.47
CA LEU A 139 1.83 -0.68 4.18
C LEU A 139 1.75 -0.94 2.67
N LYS A 140 1.30 0.03 1.86
CA LYS A 140 1.29 -0.06 0.40
C LYS A 140 2.68 -0.40 -0.14
N HIS A 141 3.70 0.37 0.27
CA HIS A 141 5.08 0.15 -0.16
C HIS A 141 5.62 -1.20 0.28
N ALA A 142 5.34 -1.63 1.52
CA ALA A 142 5.76 -2.94 2.02
C ALA A 142 5.15 -4.09 1.20
N VAL A 143 3.88 -3.99 0.82
CA VAL A 143 3.22 -4.98 -0.05
C VAL A 143 3.85 -5.01 -1.44
N VAL A 144 4.11 -3.85 -2.04
CA VAL A 144 4.80 -3.77 -3.35
C VAL A 144 6.20 -4.38 -3.27
N ASN A 145 6.97 -4.07 -2.22
CA ASN A 145 8.29 -4.65 -2.01
C ASN A 145 8.24 -6.16 -1.84
N LEU A 146 7.25 -6.68 -1.10
CA LEU A 146 7.07 -8.12 -0.89
C LEU A 146 6.77 -8.85 -2.19
N ILE A 147 5.89 -8.30 -3.04
CA ILE A 147 5.53 -8.88 -4.33
C ILE A 147 6.76 -8.99 -5.24
N ASN A 148 7.61 -7.95 -5.25
CA ASN A 148 8.78 -7.89 -6.13
C ASN A 148 10.05 -8.47 -5.51
N TYR A 149 10.02 -8.91 -4.24
CA TYR A 149 11.24 -9.20 -3.47
C TYR A 149 12.09 -10.27 -4.14
N GLN A 150 11.46 -11.37 -4.58
CA GLN A 150 12.16 -12.47 -5.21
C GLN A 150 12.76 -12.07 -6.56
N ASP A 151 11.97 -11.42 -7.42
CA ASP A 151 12.43 -10.98 -8.74
C ASP A 151 13.59 -9.98 -8.64
N ASP A 152 13.52 -9.04 -7.70
CA ASP A 152 14.57 -8.06 -7.44
C ASP A 152 15.85 -8.70 -6.86
N ALA A 153 15.72 -9.75 -6.04
CA ALA A 153 16.87 -10.52 -5.54
C ALA A 153 17.54 -11.32 -6.65
N ASP A 154 16.77 -12.00 -7.49
CA ASP A 154 17.26 -12.82 -8.59
C ASP A 154 17.93 -11.95 -9.67
N LEU A 155 17.30 -10.83 -10.03
CA LEU A 155 17.87 -9.85 -10.95
C LEU A 155 19.21 -9.31 -10.42
N ALA A 156 19.27 -8.92 -9.15
CA ALA A 156 20.49 -8.40 -8.55
C ALA A 156 21.60 -9.46 -8.52
N THR A 157 21.28 -10.70 -8.14
CA THR A 157 22.25 -11.80 -8.08
C THR A 157 22.89 -12.06 -9.45
N ARG A 158 22.12 -11.92 -10.55
CA ARG A 158 22.64 -12.04 -11.92
C ARG A 158 23.43 -10.82 -12.38
N ALA A 159 23.02 -9.62 -11.97
CA ALA A 159 23.64 -8.37 -12.39
C ALA A 159 24.94 -8.04 -11.64
N ILE A 160 25.07 -8.44 -10.37
CA ILE A 160 26.21 -8.11 -9.50
C ILE A 160 27.57 -8.47 -10.14
N PRO A 161 27.79 -9.67 -10.70
CA PRO A 161 29.08 -10.01 -11.31
C PRO A 161 29.47 -9.08 -12.46
N GLU A 162 28.51 -8.68 -13.30
CA GLU A 162 28.77 -7.78 -14.42
C GLU A 162 29.01 -6.34 -13.94
N LEU A 163 28.24 -5.87 -12.96
CA LEU A 163 28.44 -4.56 -12.35
C LEU A 163 29.81 -4.45 -11.65
N ILE A 164 30.31 -5.53 -11.04
CA ILE A 164 31.68 -5.58 -10.51
C ILE A 164 32.71 -5.39 -11.62
N LYS A 165 32.54 -6.04 -12.78
CA LYS A 165 33.46 -5.87 -13.91
C LYS A 165 33.46 -4.42 -14.40
N LEU A 166 32.28 -3.84 -14.58
CA LEU A 166 32.12 -2.46 -15.07
C LEU A 166 32.68 -1.42 -14.07
N LEU A 167 32.57 -1.67 -12.76
CA LEU A 167 33.21 -0.81 -11.74
C LEU A 167 34.74 -0.86 -11.75
N ASN A 168 35.32 -1.92 -12.32
CA ASN A 168 36.77 -2.08 -12.46
C ASN A 168 37.26 -1.77 -13.89
N ASP A 169 36.40 -1.16 -14.72
CA ASP A 169 36.76 -0.79 -16.09
C ASP A 169 37.80 0.34 -16.11
N GLU A 170 38.53 0.45 -17.22
CA GLU A 170 39.50 1.53 -17.43
C GLU A 170 38.78 2.84 -17.80
N ASP A 171 37.65 2.75 -18.49
CA ASP A 171 36.84 3.89 -18.89
C ASP A 171 36.03 4.44 -17.70
N GLN A 172 36.35 5.67 -17.30
CA GLN A 172 35.69 6.36 -16.19
C GLN A 172 34.20 6.60 -16.45
N VAL A 173 33.76 6.72 -17.71
CA VAL A 173 32.34 6.86 -18.04
C VAL A 173 31.61 5.55 -17.72
N VAL A 174 32.22 4.40 -18.03
CA VAL A 174 31.66 3.07 -17.71
C VAL A 174 31.56 2.88 -16.20
N VAL A 175 32.61 3.23 -15.46
CA VAL A 175 32.62 3.17 -13.99
C VAL A 175 31.51 4.04 -13.39
N SER A 176 31.33 5.26 -13.90
CA SER A 176 30.27 6.17 -13.46
C SER A 176 28.87 5.59 -13.67
N GLN A 177 28.59 5.03 -14.86
CA GLN A 177 27.33 4.36 -15.16
C GLN A 177 27.11 3.13 -14.27
N ALA A 178 28.15 2.33 -14.02
CA ALA A 178 28.08 1.20 -13.13
C ALA A 178 27.75 1.62 -11.69
N ALA A 179 28.40 2.66 -11.17
CA ALA A 179 28.12 3.22 -9.85
C ALA A 179 26.66 3.71 -9.74
N MET A 180 26.13 4.38 -10.78
CA MET A 180 24.73 4.78 -10.84
C MET A 180 23.77 3.58 -10.79
N MET A 181 24.04 2.53 -11.57
CA MET A 181 23.22 1.32 -11.59
C MET A 181 23.22 0.60 -10.25
N VAL A 182 24.39 0.42 -9.63
CA VAL A 182 24.51 -0.19 -8.30
C VAL A 182 23.77 0.67 -7.25
N HIS A 183 23.85 1.99 -7.35
CA HIS A 183 23.09 2.88 -6.47
C HIS A 183 21.57 2.69 -6.62
N GLN A 184 21.04 2.55 -7.84
CA GLN A 184 19.62 2.27 -8.03
C GLN A 184 19.21 0.92 -7.46
N LEU A 185 20.01 -0.13 -7.68
CA LEU A 185 19.78 -1.45 -7.07
C LEU A 185 19.77 -1.36 -5.54
N SER A 186 20.69 -0.59 -4.96
CA SER A 186 20.78 -0.43 -3.50
C SER A 186 19.52 0.16 -2.87
N LYS A 187 18.63 0.83 -3.62
CA LYS A 187 17.37 1.37 -3.09
C LYS A 187 16.34 0.28 -2.81
N LYS A 188 16.37 -0.81 -3.57
CA LYS A 188 15.45 -1.96 -3.43
C LYS A 188 15.95 -2.89 -2.33
N GLU A 189 15.09 -3.26 -1.38
CA GLU A 189 15.48 -4.03 -0.18
C GLU A 189 16.14 -5.37 -0.53
N ALA A 190 15.53 -6.13 -1.44
CA ALA A 190 16.03 -7.41 -1.93
C ALA A 190 17.41 -7.28 -2.62
N SER A 191 17.54 -6.37 -3.58
CA SER A 191 18.79 -6.13 -4.29
C SER A 191 19.89 -5.60 -3.37
N ARG A 192 19.54 -4.74 -2.40
CA ARG A 192 20.46 -4.25 -1.35
C ARG A 192 21.01 -5.41 -0.54
N HIS A 193 20.16 -6.37 -0.15
CA HIS A 193 20.59 -7.57 0.55
C HIS A 193 21.56 -8.41 -0.29
N ALA A 194 21.30 -8.58 -1.59
CA ALA A 194 22.22 -9.26 -2.50
C ALA A 194 23.59 -8.54 -2.59
N ILE A 195 23.60 -7.20 -2.64
CA ILE A 195 24.84 -6.40 -2.64
C ILE A 195 25.64 -6.59 -1.35
N MET A 196 24.99 -6.55 -0.18
CA MET A 196 25.66 -6.77 1.12
C MET A 196 26.26 -8.18 1.26
N ASN A 197 25.71 -9.16 0.54
CA ASN A 197 26.25 -10.52 0.48
C ASN A 197 27.41 -10.67 -0.52
N SER A 198 27.81 -9.61 -1.22
CA SER A 198 28.93 -9.61 -2.16
C SER A 198 30.07 -8.71 -1.66
N PRO A 199 31.04 -9.25 -0.90
CA PRO A 199 32.22 -8.50 -0.45
C PRO A 199 33.01 -7.88 -1.62
N GLN A 200 33.03 -8.56 -2.77
CA GLN A 200 33.71 -8.08 -3.98
C GLN A 200 33.04 -6.82 -4.55
N MET A 201 31.71 -6.74 -4.51
CA MET A 201 30.97 -5.53 -4.89
C MET A 201 31.31 -4.36 -3.97
N VAL A 202 31.29 -4.59 -2.65
CA VAL A 202 31.61 -3.54 -1.67
C VAL A 202 33.05 -3.05 -1.85
N ALA A 203 34.00 -3.96 -2.05
CA ALA A 203 35.39 -3.61 -2.33
C ALA A 203 35.55 -2.80 -3.62
N ALA A 204 34.83 -3.17 -4.69
CA ALA A 204 34.84 -2.43 -5.95
C ALA A 204 34.28 -1.00 -5.79
N LEU A 205 33.22 -0.82 -4.99
CA LEU A 205 32.66 0.51 -4.68
C LEU A 205 33.63 1.37 -3.87
N VAL A 206 34.26 0.83 -2.83
CA VAL A 206 35.27 1.55 -2.03
C VAL A 206 36.47 1.94 -2.89
N ARG A 207 36.91 1.05 -3.78
CA ARG A 207 37.96 1.33 -4.75
C ARG A 207 37.55 2.46 -5.69
N ALA A 208 36.38 2.37 -6.33
CA ALA A 208 35.86 3.39 -7.23
C ALA A 208 35.78 4.76 -6.54
N LEU A 209 35.35 4.79 -5.28
CA LEU A 209 35.32 6.01 -4.46
C LEU A 209 36.72 6.59 -4.22
N SER A 210 37.72 5.75 -3.99
CA SER A 210 39.11 6.19 -3.73
C SER A 210 39.88 6.62 -4.98
N GLN A 211 39.46 6.17 -6.16
CA GLN A 211 40.18 6.38 -7.43
C GLN A 211 39.49 7.37 -8.37
N SER A 212 38.20 7.65 -8.16
CA SER A 212 37.43 8.54 -9.03
C SER A 212 37.58 10.00 -8.62
N ASN A 213 37.69 10.87 -9.62
CA ASN A 213 37.53 12.32 -9.48
C ASN A 213 36.18 12.79 -10.05
N ASP A 214 35.33 11.87 -10.50
CA ASP A 214 34.01 12.14 -11.03
C ASP A 214 32.99 12.24 -9.89
N LEU A 215 32.19 13.32 -9.93
CA LEU A 215 31.18 13.60 -8.94
C LEU A 215 30.07 12.54 -8.96
N GLU A 216 29.67 12.07 -10.13
CA GLU A 216 28.55 11.12 -10.26
C GLU A 216 28.95 9.73 -9.77
N THR A 217 30.15 9.27 -10.10
CA THR A 217 30.74 8.06 -9.53
C THR A 217 30.80 8.13 -8.00
N THR A 218 31.29 9.25 -7.47
CA THR A 218 31.38 9.48 -6.02
C THR A 218 30.01 9.43 -5.35
N LYS A 219 29.02 10.14 -5.90
CA LYS A 219 27.63 10.13 -5.40
C LYS A 219 27.03 8.73 -5.45
N GLY A 220 27.21 8.00 -6.55
CA GLY A 220 26.72 6.63 -6.70
C GLY A 220 27.33 5.68 -5.69
N ALA A 221 28.66 5.72 -5.53
CA ALA A 221 29.37 4.88 -4.58
C ALA A 221 29.02 5.22 -3.12
N VAL A 222 29.11 6.49 -2.72
CA VAL A 222 28.76 6.93 -1.35
C VAL A 222 27.29 6.68 -1.05
N GLY A 223 26.39 7.00 -1.98
CA GLY A 223 24.96 6.76 -1.83
C GLY A 223 24.65 5.28 -1.66
N THR A 224 25.37 4.40 -2.38
CA THR A 224 25.29 2.95 -2.17
C THR A 224 25.77 2.56 -0.78
N LEU A 225 26.98 2.95 -0.37
CA LEU A 225 27.53 2.59 0.94
C LEU A 225 26.67 3.11 2.10
N HIS A 226 26.15 4.34 1.99
CA HIS A 226 25.17 4.90 2.92
C HIS A 226 23.94 4.00 3.04
N ASN A 227 23.39 3.56 1.90
CA ASN A 227 22.27 2.64 1.87
C ASN A 227 22.58 1.30 2.57
N LEU A 228 23.77 0.74 2.39
CA LEU A 228 24.16 -0.49 3.08
C LEU A 228 24.34 -0.27 4.59
N SER A 229 24.82 0.90 5.01
CA SER A 229 25.15 1.21 6.41
C SER A 229 23.97 1.17 7.38
N HIS A 230 22.73 1.25 6.88
CA HIS A 230 21.51 1.06 7.67
C HIS A 230 21.31 -0.37 8.18
N HIS A 231 22.12 -1.32 7.70
CA HIS A 231 22.09 -2.71 8.11
C HIS A 231 23.38 -3.12 8.79
N ARG A 232 23.28 -3.89 9.88
CA ARG A 232 24.44 -4.47 10.58
C ARG A 232 25.38 -5.23 9.63
N GLN A 233 24.81 -6.01 8.71
CA GLN A 233 25.60 -6.75 7.72
C GLN A 233 26.32 -5.81 6.76
N GLY A 234 25.69 -4.74 6.32
CA GLY A 234 26.32 -3.73 5.47
C GLY A 234 27.48 -3.05 6.19
N LEU A 235 27.33 -2.71 7.47
CA LEU A 235 28.44 -2.18 8.27
C LEU A 235 29.62 -3.16 8.35
N LEU A 236 29.37 -4.45 8.57
CA LEU A 236 30.40 -5.50 8.59
C LEU A 236 31.03 -5.76 7.22
N ALA A 237 30.32 -5.46 6.14
CA ALA A 237 30.86 -5.58 4.79
C ALA A 237 31.75 -4.38 4.41
N ILE A 238 31.52 -3.21 5.04
CA ILE A 238 32.25 -1.97 4.77
C ILE A 238 33.52 -1.84 5.63
N PHE A 239 33.47 -2.27 6.90
CA PHE A 239 34.54 -2.12 7.90
C PHE A 239 35.03 -3.46 8.41
#